data_AF-A0A8T1M550-F1
#
_entry.id   AF-A0A8T1M550-F1
#
_cell.length_a   1.000
_cell.length_b   1.000
_cell.length_c   1.000
_cell.angle_alpha   90.00
_cell.angle_beta   90.00
_cell.angle_gamma   90.00
#
_symmetry.space_group_name_H-M   'P 1'
#
loop_
_entity.id
_entity.type
_entity.pdbx_description
1 polymer ?
#
loop_
_entity_poly.entity_id
_entity_poly.type
_entity_poly.pdbx_seq_one_letter_code
_entity_poly.pdbx_strand_id
1 'polypeptide(L)'
;MYLFVVLLVMCISSHGEDATLNDTIFIPTHEWQVVQPGQQLPPSLHIRHDLKTGVTEAKLMDPEEHTSENMLSVISKADNASLSDVAGNHSASRKSDPNPFLLPHIEEELDESHIQRIKSKFRSYDELKADFQKINAEVKTDFELLMEIMGSLNVSDISDERLPFLLEDLSYLLHQVDNGRLFSENEGFTLLRRFIAHPNITIQKQVFSTMSAAIQGNSDVKVAALQSGLLDLLCLKLRNCTTSAYPPDESVTLMASALTTLGALLRDFPSAQKYFFSMDPAVQPLQAGFDLLATLYDYKVDGEILRNKMSRIRIQLHLFVSDLVLERTNAKQGASLPSEQNSKRLVKLYSETEFESALARSGWCDRLYHSLLHDMPRGVSADRVSTVSTHGPRQELLSATLHLHPFCDKVQPELYSLFQELEQEYAAYLALPENKDDLFFQDMLNLVVGVRKLFDKSHASRRAADEL
;
A
#
# COMPACT_ATOMS: atom_id res chain seq x y z
N MET A 1 -25.80 -44.58 -13.84
CA MET A 1 -26.91 -44.89 -12.92
C MET A 1 -27.24 -43.60 -12.18
N TYR A 2 -28.18 -42.85 -12.74
CA TYR A 2 -28.63 -41.53 -12.33
C TYR A 2 -29.70 -41.66 -11.24
N LEU A 3 -29.55 -40.98 -10.11
CA LEU A 3 -30.60 -40.62 -9.15
C LEU A 3 -29.91 -39.65 -8.16
N PHE A 4 -30.07 -38.33 -8.24
CA PHE A 4 -31.22 -37.62 -7.70
C PHE A 4 -31.20 -36.18 -8.22
N VAL A 5 -32.10 -35.88 -9.15
CA VAL A 5 -32.65 -34.54 -9.43
C VAL A 5 -34.15 -34.79 -9.61
N VAL A 6 -34.97 -33.83 -9.17
CA VAL A 6 -36.44 -33.71 -9.34
C VAL A 6 -37.30 -34.08 -8.11
N LEU A 7 -37.65 -33.04 -7.36
CA LEU A 7 -38.93 -32.80 -6.66
C LEU A 7 -39.05 -31.26 -6.60
N LEU A 8 -39.51 -30.55 -7.64
CA LEU A 8 -40.92 -30.28 -8.02
C LEU A 8 -41.74 -29.92 -6.77
N VAL A 9 -41.84 -28.63 -6.38
CA VAL A 9 -42.75 -27.60 -6.92
C VAL A 9 -44.24 -28.02 -6.87
N MET A 10 -45.01 -27.22 -6.13
CA MET A 10 -46.49 -27.09 -6.06
C MET A 10 -47.21 -27.76 -4.89
N CYS A 11 -47.53 -26.94 -3.87
CA CYS A 11 -48.90 -26.83 -3.36
C CYS A 11 -49.29 -25.35 -3.29
N ILE A 12 -50.47 -25.06 -3.82
CA ILE A 12 -51.05 -23.75 -4.13
C ILE A 12 -52.08 -23.36 -3.05
N SER A 13 -52.02 -22.08 -2.67
CA SER A 13 -53.08 -21.14 -2.22
C SER A 13 -54.03 -21.46 -1.07
N SER A 14 -54.03 -20.55 -0.09
CA SER A 14 -55.25 -19.96 0.49
C SER A 14 -55.15 -18.43 0.42
N HIS A 15 -56.20 -17.81 -0.11
CA HIS A 15 -56.48 -16.36 -0.21
C HIS A 15 -56.23 -15.61 1.12
N GLY A 16 -55.95 -14.32 1.17
CA GLY A 16 -55.88 -13.26 0.17
C GLY A 16 -55.95 -11.92 0.90
N GLU A 17 -55.16 -10.94 0.47
CA GLU A 17 -55.46 -9.49 0.54
C GLU A 17 -54.34 -8.76 -0.22
N ASP A 18 -54.73 -8.16 -1.35
CA ASP A 18 -53.90 -7.24 -2.13
C ASP A 18 -53.63 -5.97 -1.29
N ALA A 19 -52.35 -5.71 -1.00
CA ALA A 19 -51.88 -4.38 -0.60
C ALA A 19 -50.41 -4.21 -1.00
N THR A 20 -50.21 -3.63 -2.20
CA THR A 20 -49.12 -2.71 -2.57
C THR A 20 -47.70 -3.03 -2.06
N LEU A 21 -47.00 -3.89 -2.80
CA LEU A 21 -45.55 -4.07 -2.70
C LEU A 21 -44.83 -2.92 -3.47
N ASN A 22 -44.78 -1.69 -2.92
CA ASN A 22 -43.89 -0.64 -3.46
C ASN A 22 -43.57 0.60 -2.59
N ASP A 23 -43.96 0.69 -1.31
CA ASP A 23 -43.81 1.96 -0.56
C ASP A 23 -42.54 2.07 0.31
N THR A 24 -41.66 1.07 0.35
CA THR A 24 -40.49 1.09 1.27
C THR A 24 -39.17 1.52 0.63
N ILE A 25 -39.08 1.57 -0.70
CA ILE A 25 -37.85 1.88 -1.42
C ILE A 25 -37.99 3.26 -2.09
N PHE A 26 -37.04 4.14 -1.84
CA PHE A 26 -36.99 5.46 -2.47
C PHE A 26 -36.62 5.33 -3.96
N ILE A 27 -37.50 5.76 -4.86
CA ILE A 27 -37.26 5.79 -6.32
C ILE A 27 -36.60 7.12 -6.68
N PRO A 28 -35.29 7.16 -6.99
CA PRO A 28 -34.59 8.42 -7.18
C PRO A 28 -34.93 9.06 -8.52
N THR A 29 -35.07 10.39 -8.52
CA THR A 29 -35.19 11.22 -9.72
C THR A 29 -34.08 12.26 -9.75
N HIS A 30 -33.90 12.96 -10.88
CA HIS A 30 -32.98 14.10 -10.98
C HIS A 30 -33.48 15.35 -10.21
N GLU A 31 -34.76 15.39 -9.81
CA GLU A 31 -35.31 16.43 -8.92
C GLU A 31 -35.28 16.00 -7.44
N TRP A 32 -35.22 16.98 -6.53
CA TRP A 32 -35.24 16.75 -5.09
C TRP A 32 -36.59 16.21 -4.62
N GLN A 33 -36.58 15.04 -3.97
CA GLN A 33 -37.76 14.44 -3.38
C GLN A 33 -37.57 14.25 -1.87
N VAL A 34 -38.63 14.46 -1.10
CA VAL A 34 -38.65 14.25 0.36
C VAL A 34 -38.56 12.76 0.70
N VAL A 35 -37.61 12.42 1.56
CA VAL A 35 -37.40 11.06 2.07
C VAL A 35 -38.29 10.85 3.30
N GLN A 36 -39.15 9.82 3.27
CA GLN A 36 -40.02 9.52 4.40
C GLN A 36 -39.22 8.86 5.55
N PRO A 37 -39.57 9.13 6.83
CA PRO A 37 -38.89 8.51 7.97
C PRO A 37 -38.95 6.98 7.90
N GLY A 38 -37.78 6.33 7.87
CA GLY A 38 -37.66 4.86 7.78
C GLY A 38 -37.60 4.29 6.36
N GLN A 39 -37.64 5.13 5.32
CA GLN A 39 -37.48 4.70 3.93
C GLN A 39 -36.01 4.37 3.62
N GLN A 40 -35.75 3.25 2.92
CA GLN A 40 -34.40 2.86 2.56
C GLN A 40 -33.93 3.63 1.32
N LEU A 41 -32.75 4.25 1.42
CA LEU A 41 -32.11 5.00 0.33
C LEU A 41 -31.09 4.11 -0.41
N PRO A 42 -31.17 4.03 -1.75
CA PRO A 42 -30.10 3.47 -2.56
C PRO A 42 -28.75 4.16 -2.32
N PRO A 43 -27.62 3.45 -2.43
CA PRO A 43 -26.30 4.07 -2.42
C PRO A 43 -26.17 5.06 -3.60
N SER A 44 -25.27 6.05 -3.47
CA SER A 44 -24.93 7.03 -4.54
C SER A 44 -26.01 8.10 -4.87
N LEU A 45 -26.82 8.51 -3.88
CA LEU A 45 -27.72 9.67 -4.00
C LEU A 45 -27.12 10.94 -3.40
N HIS A 46 -27.50 12.10 -3.95
CA HIS A 46 -27.23 13.40 -3.33
C HIS A 46 -28.30 13.66 -2.29
N ILE A 47 -27.93 13.77 -1.01
CA ILE A 47 -28.86 13.94 0.12
C ILE A 47 -28.62 15.31 0.76
N ARG A 48 -29.70 16.03 1.07
CA ARG A 48 -29.64 17.26 1.88
C ARG A 48 -30.63 17.18 3.04
N HIS A 49 -30.28 17.83 4.15
CA HIS A 49 -31.08 17.84 5.36
C HIS A 49 -31.32 19.28 5.81
N ASP A 50 -32.58 19.67 5.97
CA ASP A 50 -32.95 20.98 6.48
C ASP A 50 -33.05 20.94 8.00
N LEU A 51 -32.09 21.56 8.69
CA LEU A 51 -31.99 21.59 10.14
C LEU A 51 -33.08 22.45 10.83
N LYS A 52 -33.79 23.32 10.10
CA LYS A 52 -34.89 24.11 10.64
C LYS A 52 -36.22 23.36 10.60
N THR A 53 -36.44 22.57 9.55
CA THR A 53 -37.71 21.85 9.33
C THR A 53 -37.63 20.36 9.65
N GLY A 54 -36.42 19.81 9.78
CA GLY A 54 -36.16 18.39 10.03
C GLY A 54 -36.38 17.50 8.80
N VAL A 55 -36.57 18.09 7.61
CA VAL A 55 -36.90 17.37 6.38
C VAL A 55 -35.62 16.92 5.67
N THR A 56 -35.60 15.64 5.25
CA THR A 56 -34.52 15.08 4.44
C THR A 56 -35.00 14.94 2.99
N GLU A 57 -34.19 15.36 2.03
CA GLU A 57 -34.48 15.23 0.60
C GLU A 57 -33.33 14.53 -0.12
N ALA A 58 -33.62 13.78 -1.19
CA ALA A 58 -32.62 13.11 -2.01
C ALA A 58 -32.91 13.25 -3.52
N LYS A 59 -31.85 13.26 -4.34
CA LYS A 59 -31.92 13.18 -5.82
C LYS A 59 -30.80 12.31 -6.40
N LEU A 60 -30.93 11.87 -7.64
CA LEU A 60 -29.87 11.22 -8.43
C LEU A 60 -28.78 12.25 -8.77
N MET A 61 -27.50 11.84 -8.69
CA MET A 61 -26.38 12.71 -9.10
C MET A 61 -26.33 12.84 -10.63
N ASP A 62 -26.13 14.06 -11.11
CA ASP A 62 -25.93 14.32 -12.54
C ASP A 62 -24.47 14.01 -12.91
N PRO A 63 -24.21 13.31 -14.03
CA PRO A 63 -22.86 12.88 -14.40
C PRO A 63 -21.90 14.04 -14.74
N GLU A 64 -22.41 15.26 -14.90
CA GLU A 64 -21.63 16.48 -15.19
C GLU A 64 -21.35 17.35 -13.96
N GLU A 65 -21.87 17.00 -12.77
CA GLU A 65 -21.67 17.77 -11.52
C GLU A 65 -20.36 17.41 -10.78
N HIS A 66 -19.36 16.85 -11.49
CA HIS A 66 -17.98 16.70 -11.01
C HIS A 66 -17.22 18.04 -11.12
N THR A 67 -17.77 19.09 -10.53
CA THR A 67 -17.05 20.33 -10.26
C THR A 67 -17.05 20.55 -8.77
N SER A 68 -15.85 20.56 -8.22
CA SER A 68 -15.48 20.91 -6.85
C SER A 68 -15.83 22.37 -6.52
N GLU A 69 -17.11 22.73 -6.59
CA GLU A 69 -17.64 24.05 -6.26
C GLU A 69 -18.62 24.01 -5.06
N ASN A 70 -19.13 22.83 -4.68
CA ASN A 70 -20.13 22.72 -3.61
C ASN A 70 -19.59 22.63 -2.18
N MET A 71 -18.26 22.62 -1.98
CA MET A 71 -17.68 22.74 -0.63
C MET A 71 -17.44 24.21 -0.21
N LEU A 72 -17.50 25.15 -1.16
CA LEU A 72 -17.24 26.58 -0.95
C LEU A 72 -18.49 27.48 -0.97
N SER A 73 -19.67 26.97 -1.36
CA SER A 73 -20.88 27.79 -1.56
C SER A 73 -21.78 27.98 -0.32
N VAL A 74 -21.54 27.26 0.78
CA VAL A 74 -22.37 27.35 2.00
C VAL A 74 -22.09 28.62 2.82
N ILE A 75 -20.99 29.34 2.55
CA ILE A 75 -20.54 30.46 3.41
C ILE A 75 -20.84 31.86 2.80
N SER A 76 -21.36 31.94 1.57
CA SER A 76 -21.53 33.22 0.85
C SER A 76 -22.97 33.64 0.52
N LYS A 77 -24.01 32.93 0.99
CA LYS A 77 -25.41 33.33 0.84
C LYS A 77 -26.16 33.37 2.18
N ALA A 78 -25.74 34.28 3.05
CA ALA A 78 -26.55 34.70 4.18
C ALA A 78 -26.26 36.17 4.50
N ASP A 79 -26.53 37.05 3.55
CA ASP A 79 -26.84 38.45 3.85
C ASP A 79 -27.83 38.97 2.80
N ASN A 80 -28.79 39.74 3.30
CA ASN A 80 -29.93 40.38 2.62
C ASN A 80 -31.26 39.60 2.61
N ALA A 81 -31.90 39.51 3.78
CA ALA A 81 -33.35 39.64 3.85
C ALA A 81 -33.73 40.38 5.14
N SER A 82 -34.21 41.60 4.93
CA SER A 82 -34.57 42.58 5.94
C SER A 82 -35.73 42.15 6.84
N LEU A 83 -35.67 42.60 8.09
CA LEU A 83 -36.76 42.64 9.05
C LEU A 83 -37.95 43.44 8.51
N SER A 84 -39.15 42.87 8.60
CA SER A 84 -40.39 43.63 8.76
C SER A 84 -41.41 42.84 9.56
N ASP A 85 -41.94 43.52 10.57
CA ASP A 85 -43.14 43.29 11.39
C ASP A 85 -44.15 42.21 10.94
N VAL A 86 -44.73 41.50 11.91
CA VAL A 86 -46.12 41.70 12.37
C VAL A 86 -46.46 40.69 13.48
N ALA A 87 -47.00 41.23 14.57
CA ALA A 87 -47.58 40.51 15.71
C ALA A 87 -48.81 39.66 15.34
N GLY A 88 -49.04 38.55 16.07
CA GLY A 88 -50.33 37.85 15.98
C GLY A 88 -50.44 36.48 16.65
N ASN A 89 -50.80 36.49 17.94
CA ASN A 89 -51.76 35.61 18.63
C ASN A 89 -51.71 34.05 18.57
N HIS A 90 -51.58 33.52 19.79
CA HIS A 90 -52.38 32.47 20.44
C HIS A 90 -52.19 30.96 20.11
N SER A 91 -51.61 30.30 21.12
CA SER A 91 -52.04 29.06 21.80
C SER A 91 -52.18 27.75 21.01
N ALA A 92 -51.37 26.74 21.39
CA ALA A 92 -51.88 25.48 21.92
C ALA A 92 -50.77 24.61 22.53
N SER A 93 -51.06 24.15 23.75
CA SER A 93 -50.48 23.05 24.52
C SER A 93 -49.94 21.85 23.71
N ARG A 94 -48.77 21.31 24.11
CA ARG A 94 -48.57 19.89 24.49
C ARG A 94 -47.13 19.59 24.98
N LYS A 95 -47.05 19.33 26.29
CA LYS A 95 -46.33 18.28 27.04
C LYS A 95 -44.89 17.88 26.66
N SER A 96 -43.96 18.35 27.51
CA SER A 96 -42.93 17.62 28.29
C SER A 96 -42.22 16.39 27.70
N ASP A 97 -40.91 16.55 27.48
CA ASP A 97 -39.87 15.61 27.93
C ASP A 97 -38.65 16.42 28.42
N PRO A 98 -38.09 16.17 29.62
CA PRO A 98 -36.98 16.96 30.15
C PRO A 98 -35.65 16.44 29.59
N ASN A 99 -35.11 17.14 28.59
CA ASN A 99 -33.77 16.86 28.08
C ASN A 99 -32.72 17.24 29.15
N PRO A 100 -31.88 16.31 29.64
CA PRO A 100 -30.99 16.54 30.79
C PRO A 100 -29.80 17.47 30.49
N PHE A 101 -29.71 18.02 29.27
CA PHE A 101 -28.69 18.98 28.84
C PHE A 101 -29.17 20.44 28.83
N LEU A 102 -30.43 20.70 29.17
CA LEU A 102 -30.89 22.07 29.37
C LEU A 102 -30.46 22.52 30.77
N LEU A 103 -29.45 23.40 30.81
CA LEU A 103 -29.13 24.17 32.01
C LEU A 103 -30.43 24.79 32.55
N PRO A 104 -30.64 24.82 33.89
CA PRO A 104 -31.75 25.57 34.48
C PRO A 104 -31.77 26.97 33.86
N HIS A 105 -32.92 27.42 33.39
CA HIS A 105 -33.08 28.79 32.93
C HIS A 105 -32.90 29.69 34.15
N ILE A 106 -31.67 30.14 34.38
CA ILE A 106 -31.38 31.20 35.34
C ILE A 106 -31.88 32.46 34.65
N GLU A 107 -33.11 32.87 34.94
CA GLU A 107 -33.58 34.25 34.71
C GLU A 107 -32.86 35.17 35.71
N GLU A 108 -31.54 35.22 35.63
CA GLU A 108 -30.83 36.43 36.03
C GLU A 108 -30.98 37.37 34.83
N GLU A 109 -31.66 38.50 35.04
CA GLU A 109 -31.47 39.68 34.19
C GLU A 109 -29.97 39.99 34.24
N LEU A 110 -29.23 39.41 33.30
CA LEU A 110 -27.83 39.72 33.08
C LEU A 110 -27.81 41.17 32.63
N ASP A 111 -27.43 42.05 33.56
CA ASP A 111 -27.20 43.46 33.30
C ASP A 111 -26.39 43.59 32.00
N GLU A 112 -26.78 44.55 31.17
CA GLU A 112 -26.14 44.84 29.89
C GLU A 112 -24.62 45.07 30.08
N SER A 113 -24.22 45.56 31.27
CA SER A 113 -22.82 45.66 31.70
C SER A 113 -22.10 44.31 31.83
N HIS A 114 -22.79 43.26 32.29
CA HIS A 114 -22.26 41.90 32.43
C HIS A 114 -22.11 41.24 31.06
N ILE A 115 -23.12 41.36 30.19
CA ILE A 115 -23.04 40.87 28.80
C ILE A 115 -21.88 41.55 28.06
N GLN A 116 -21.71 42.85 28.24
CA GLN A 116 -20.62 43.60 27.62
C GLN A 116 -19.24 43.20 28.16
N ARG A 117 -19.13 42.92 29.47
CA ARG A 117 -17.92 42.38 30.11
C ARG A 117 -17.57 40.96 29.68
N ILE A 118 -18.56 40.15 29.30
CA ILE A 118 -18.34 38.82 28.72
C ILE A 118 -17.92 38.96 27.27
N LYS A 119 -18.64 39.75 26.46
CA LYS A 119 -18.30 40.02 25.05
C LYS A 119 -16.90 40.61 24.90
N SER A 120 -16.44 41.47 25.83
CA SER A 120 -15.09 42.03 25.81
C SER A 120 -13.98 41.00 26.12
N LYS A 121 -14.32 39.81 26.64
CA LYS A 121 -13.36 38.72 26.89
C LYS A 121 -13.21 37.77 25.69
N PHE A 122 -14.11 37.85 24.71
CA PHE A 122 -14.10 37.00 23.53
C PHE A 122 -13.75 37.82 22.29
N ARG A 123 -12.92 37.25 21.42
CA ARG A 123 -12.63 37.83 20.10
C ARG A 123 -13.92 37.89 19.28
N SER A 124 -14.04 38.91 18.45
CA SER A 124 -15.23 39.03 17.58
C SER A 124 -15.24 37.94 16.52
N TYR A 125 -16.42 37.57 16.03
CA TYR A 125 -16.54 36.60 14.94
C TYR A 125 -15.81 37.06 13.67
N ASP A 126 -15.88 38.36 13.37
CA ASP A 126 -15.19 38.95 12.21
C ASP A 126 -13.67 38.91 12.36
N GLU A 127 -13.14 39.14 13.57
CA GLU A 127 -11.73 39.00 13.89
C GLU A 127 -11.27 37.54 13.77
N LEU A 128 -12.04 36.59 14.30
CA LEU A 128 -11.75 35.15 14.17
C LEU A 128 -11.79 34.69 12.70
N LYS A 129 -12.73 35.20 11.91
CA LYS A 129 -12.84 34.91 10.47
C LYS A 129 -11.66 35.50 9.69
N ALA A 130 -11.24 36.72 10.02
CA ALA A 130 -10.07 37.36 9.41
C ALA A 130 -8.76 36.64 9.78
N ASP A 131 -8.61 36.22 11.04
CA ASP A 131 -7.46 35.42 11.48
C ASP A 131 -7.45 34.04 10.82
N PHE A 132 -8.60 33.38 10.72
CA PHE A 132 -8.71 32.10 10.02
C PHE A 132 -8.38 32.24 8.53
N GLN A 133 -8.83 33.30 7.87
CA GLN A 133 -8.49 33.59 6.47
C GLN A 133 -7.01 33.86 6.28
N LYS A 134 -6.35 34.56 7.20
CA LYS A 134 -4.89 34.78 7.17
C LYS A 134 -4.13 33.46 7.31
N ILE A 135 -4.54 32.61 8.26
CA ILE A 135 -3.92 31.29 8.46
C ILE A 135 -4.14 30.41 7.22
N ASN A 136 -5.37 30.35 6.70
CA ASN A 136 -5.71 29.51 5.56
C ASN A 136 -5.08 29.99 4.24
N ALA A 137 -4.74 31.28 4.12
CA ALA A 137 -4.02 31.82 2.96
C ALA A 137 -2.54 31.39 2.92
N GLU A 138 -1.97 30.94 4.04
CA GLU A 138 -0.59 30.45 4.12
C GLU A 138 -0.49 28.92 4.03
N VAL A 139 -1.62 28.20 4.07
CA VAL A 139 -1.64 26.74 3.94
C VAL A 139 -1.53 26.36 2.47
N LYS A 140 -0.37 25.79 2.10
CA LYS A 140 -0.17 25.19 0.78
C LYS A 140 -0.81 23.81 0.73
N THR A 141 -1.40 23.49 -0.40
CA THR A 141 -1.83 22.12 -0.72
C THR A 141 -0.64 21.23 -1.06
N ASP A 142 -0.78 19.92 -0.92
CA ASP A 142 0.24 18.95 -1.33
C ASP A 142 0.61 19.10 -2.81
N PHE A 143 -0.37 19.45 -3.66
CA PHE A 143 -0.16 19.80 -5.06
C PHE A 143 0.81 20.98 -5.23
N GLU A 144 0.53 22.10 -4.56
CA GLU A 144 1.34 23.32 -4.66
C GLU A 144 2.76 23.08 -4.12
N LEU A 145 2.86 22.36 -3.00
CA LEU A 145 4.15 22.02 -2.41
C LEU A 145 4.96 21.10 -3.33
N LEU A 146 4.34 20.09 -3.93
CA LEU A 146 4.99 19.19 -4.88
C LEU A 146 5.52 19.97 -6.09
N MET A 147 4.70 20.86 -6.67
CA MET A 147 5.10 21.68 -7.82
C MET A 147 6.21 22.67 -7.46
N GLU A 148 6.20 23.24 -6.25
CA GLU A 148 7.26 24.12 -5.77
C GLU A 148 8.59 23.39 -5.57
N ILE A 149 8.55 22.17 -5.01
CA ILE A 149 9.74 21.34 -4.84
C ILE A 149 10.29 20.92 -6.21
N MET A 150 9.44 20.46 -7.13
CA MET A 150 9.84 20.12 -8.50
C MET A 150 10.42 21.32 -9.24
N GLY A 151 9.82 22.51 -9.08
CA GLY A 151 10.33 23.77 -9.61
C GLY A 151 11.72 24.11 -9.05
N SER A 152 11.90 23.93 -7.74
CA SER A 152 13.19 24.12 -7.06
C SER A 152 14.25 23.15 -7.57
N LEU A 153 13.89 21.88 -7.77
CA LEU A 153 14.77 20.83 -8.30
C LEU A 153 15.18 21.05 -9.77
N ASN A 154 14.39 21.82 -10.53
CA ASN A 154 14.69 22.07 -11.94
C ASN A 154 15.77 23.15 -12.14
N VAL A 155 15.99 23.99 -11.12
CA VAL A 155 17.03 25.03 -11.12
C VAL A 155 18.43 24.40 -11.16
N SER A 156 19.36 25.04 -11.88
CA SER A 156 20.69 24.47 -12.17
C SER A 156 21.69 24.51 -11.01
N ASP A 157 21.44 25.30 -9.97
CA ASP A 157 22.41 25.60 -8.91
C ASP A 157 21.81 25.35 -7.52
N ILE A 158 21.56 24.07 -7.23
CA ILE A 158 21.09 23.61 -5.91
C ILE A 158 22.32 23.14 -5.14
N SER A 159 22.52 23.68 -3.94
CA SER A 159 23.63 23.23 -3.10
C SER A 159 23.46 21.77 -2.65
N ASP A 160 24.58 21.06 -2.52
CA ASP A 160 24.64 19.70 -1.97
C ASP A 160 24.03 19.60 -0.57
N GLU A 161 23.98 20.70 0.19
CA GLU A 161 23.33 20.78 1.49
C GLU A 161 21.81 20.83 1.39
N ARG A 162 21.26 21.53 0.38
CA ARG A 162 19.82 21.73 0.23
C ARG A 162 19.15 20.58 -0.52
N LEU A 163 19.84 19.98 -1.47
CA LEU A 163 19.30 18.94 -2.34
C LEU A 163 18.73 17.72 -1.59
N PRO A 164 19.38 17.17 -0.55
CA PRO A 164 18.82 16.06 0.22
C PRO A 164 17.45 16.36 0.85
N PHE A 165 17.28 17.56 1.41
CA PHE A 165 16.01 17.98 2.02
C PHE A 165 14.89 18.07 0.99
N LEU A 166 15.16 18.67 -0.18
CA LEU A 166 14.17 18.73 -1.27
C LEU A 166 13.75 17.34 -1.75
N LEU A 167 14.70 16.41 -1.87
CA LEU A 167 14.39 15.04 -2.27
C LEU A 167 13.66 14.26 -1.16
N GLU A 168 13.95 14.53 0.10
CA GLU A 168 13.24 13.94 1.25
C GLU A 168 11.79 14.42 1.30
N ASP A 169 11.57 15.72 1.21
CA ASP A 169 10.22 16.32 1.18
C ASP A 169 9.42 15.83 -0.04
N LEU A 170 10.06 15.78 -1.21
CA LEU A 170 9.44 15.21 -2.41
C LEU A 170 9.07 13.74 -2.20
N SER A 171 9.98 12.93 -1.66
CA SER A 171 9.73 11.53 -1.38
C SER A 171 8.56 11.33 -0.42
N TYR A 172 8.42 12.20 0.59
CA TYR A 172 7.30 12.15 1.53
C TYR A 172 5.95 12.34 0.82
N LEU A 173 5.84 13.34 -0.05
CA LEU A 173 4.62 13.62 -0.81
C LEU A 173 4.27 12.50 -1.79
N LEU A 174 5.28 11.89 -2.41
CA LEU A 174 5.09 10.87 -3.44
C LEU A 174 4.56 9.53 -2.94
N HIS A 175 4.48 9.31 -1.63
CA HIS A 175 3.78 8.16 -1.07
C HIS A 175 2.26 8.18 -1.34
N GLN A 176 1.69 9.36 -1.62
CA GLN A 176 0.30 9.47 -2.02
C GLN A 176 0.16 9.17 -3.53
N VAL A 177 -0.84 8.35 -3.87
CA VAL A 177 -1.05 7.85 -5.24
C VAL A 177 -1.28 9.00 -6.24
N ASP A 178 -2.09 10.00 -5.87
CA ASP A 178 -2.40 11.13 -6.75
C ASP A 178 -1.18 12.02 -6.99
N ASN A 179 -0.39 12.29 -5.95
CA ASN A 179 0.88 13.03 -6.05
C ASN A 179 1.89 12.30 -6.94
N GLY A 180 1.98 10.98 -6.83
CA GLY A 180 2.80 10.15 -7.71
C GLY A 180 2.41 10.31 -9.18
N ARG A 181 1.11 10.29 -9.48
CA ARG A 181 0.60 10.47 -10.85
C ARG A 181 0.98 11.86 -11.37
N LEU A 182 0.69 12.90 -10.60
CA LEU A 182 1.01 14.28 -10.96
C LEU A 182 2.51 14.48 -11.21
N PHE A 183 3.36 13.93 -10.34
CA PHE A 183 4.81 13.94 -10.53
C PHE A 183 5.23 13.29 -11.86
N SER A 184 4.62 12.15 -12.21
CA SER A 184 4.92 11.47 -13.47
C SER A 184 4.44 12.23 -14.70
N GLU A 185 3.28 12.88 -14.62
CA GLU A 185 2.72 13.75 -15.67
C GLU A 185 3.59 14.99 -15.91
N ASN A 186 4.26 15.49 -14.87
CA ASN A 186 5.16 16.64 -14.92
C ASN A 186 6.63 16.25 -15.12
N GLU A 187 6.90 15.18 -15.88
CA GLU A 187 8.26 14.71 -16.24
C GLU A 187 9.19 14.45 -15.03
N GLY A 188 8.62 14.07 -13.89
CA GLY A 188 9.37 13.90 -12.64
C GLY A 188 10.53 12.90 -12.72
N PHE A 189 10.38 11.81 -13.48
CA PHE A 189 11.48 10.85 -13.69
C PHE A 189 12.63 11.45 -14.50
N THR A 190 12.33 12.26 -15.52
CA THR A 190 13.33 12.97 -16.31
C THR A 190 14.07 13.99 -15.45
N LEU A 191 13.34 14.72 -14.59
CA LEU A 191 13.91 15.65 -13.63
C LEU A 191 14.89 14.95 -12.68
N LEU A 192 14.47 13.87 -12.02
CA LEU A 192 15.28 13.15 -11.07
C LEU A 192 16.50 12.45 -11.70
N ARG A 193 16.43 12.09 -12.99
CA ARG A 193 17.55 11.45 -13.71
C ARG A 193 18.84 12.27 -13.69
N ARG A 194 18.75 13.61 -13.59
CA ARG A 194 19.90 14.53 -13.51
C ARG A 194 20.79 14.27 -12.29
N PHE A 195 20.24 13.68 -11.23
CA PHE A 195 20.93 13.48 -9.95
C PHE A 195 21.42 12.05 -9.72
N ILE A 196 21.18 11.11 -10.66
CA ILE A 196 21.56 9.69 -10.50
C ILE A 196 23.08 9.44 -10.62
N ALA A 197 23.79 10.35 -11.29
CA ALA A 197 25.25 10.35 -11.42
C ALA A 197 25.92 11.40 -10.52
N HIS A 198 25.21 11.93 -9.52
CA HIS A 198 25.74 12.93 -8.59
C HIS A 198 26.96 12.38 -7.82
N PRO A 199 28.04 13.14 -7.58
CA PRO A 199 29.23 12.62 -6.89
C PRO A 199 28.95 12.10 -5.47
N ASN A 200 27.99 12.71 -4.77
CA ASN A 200 27.55 12.26 -3.45
C ASN A 200 26.56 11.08 -3.55
N ILE A 201 26.97 9.89 -3.08
CA ILE A 201 26.15 8.67 -3.09
C ILE A 201 24.90 8.74 -2.21
N THR A 202 24.90 9.59 -1.17
CA THR A 202 23.71 9.82 -0.34
C THR A 202 22.60 10.50 -1.15
N ILE A 203 22.98 11.45 -2.02
CA ILE A 203 22.03 12.08 -2.95
C ILE A 203 21.51 11.05 -3.95
N GLN A 204 22.39 10.23 -4.54
CA GLN A 204 21.95 9.17 -5.47
C GLN A 204 20.98 8.19 -4.80
N LYS A 205 21.27 7.75 -3.58
CA LYS A 205 20.38 6.91 -2.76
C LYS A 205 19.02 7.59 -2.57
N GLN A 206 19.01 8.87 -2.20
CA GLN A 206 17.76 9.60 -1.97
C GLN A 206 16.94 9.76 -3.26
N VAL A 207 17.59 9.95 -4.41
CA VAL A 207 16.92 9.96 -5.72
C VAL A 207 16.20 8.64 -5.99
N PHE A 208 16.86 7.50 -5.77
CA PHE A 208 16.25 6.18 -5.91
C PHE A 208 15.10 5.95 -4.92
N SER A 209 15.23 6.39 -3.67
CA SER A 209 14.15 6.36 -2.69
C SER A 209 12.94 7.18 -3.16
N THR A 210 13.18 8.38 -3.68
CA THR A 210 12.13 9.29 -4.19
C THR A 210 11.39 8.66 -5.37
N MET A 211 12.14 8.08 -6.33
CA MET A 211 11.55 7.33 -7.44
C MET A 211 10.77 6.11 -6.94
N SER A 212 11.29 5.39 -5.95
CA SER A 212 10.62 4.22 -5.37
C SER A 212 9.28 4.60 -4.73
N ALA A 213 9.23 5.71 -3.99
CA ALA A 213 8.01 6.21 -3.35
C ALA A 213 6.89 6.47 -4.38
N ALA A 214 7.22 7.15 -5.49
CA ALA A 214 6.24 7.42 -6.55
C ALA A 214 5.71 6.14 -7.23
N ILE A 215 6.58 5.14 -7.41
CA ILE A 215 6.27 3.91 -8.16
C ILE A 215 5.47 2.91 -7.31
N GLN A 216 5.73 2.87 -6.01
CA GLN A 216 5.18 1.83 -5.13
C GLN A 216 3.65 1.86 -5.10
N GLY A 217 3.03 0.73 -5.46
CA GLY A 217 1.57 0.59 -5.48
C GLY A 217 0.84 1.42 -6.54
N ASN A 218 1.55 2.08 -7.47
CA ASN A 218 0.95 2.99 -8.44
C ASN A 218 1.15 2.51 -9.89
N SER A 219 0.10 1.94 -10.49
CA SER A 219 0.19 1.33 -11.83
C SER A 219 0.47 2.34 -12.95
N ASP A 220 -0.10 3.54 -12.87
CA ASP A 220 0.08 4.57 -13.92
C ASP A 220 1.52 5.10 -13.88
N VAL A 221 2.03 5.34 -12.68
CA VAL A 221 3.41 5.78 -12.48
C VAL A 221 4.41 4.70 -12.89
N LYS A 222 4.11 3.41 -12.66
CA LYS A 222 4.94 2.30 -13.17
C LYS A 222 5.05 2.33 -14.70
N VAL A 223 3.95 2.61 -15.41
CA VAL A 223 3.96 2.75 -16.87
C VAL A 223 4.84 3.92 -17.29
N ALA A 224 4.66 5.09 -16.67
CA ALA A 224 5.49 6.26 -16.95
C ALA A 224 6.99 6.02 -16.67
N ALA A 225 7.31 5.35 -15.56
CA ALA A 225 8.68 5.00 -15.19
C ALA A 225 9.34 4.03 -16.20
N LEU A 226 8.58 3.03 -16.67
CA LEU A 226 9.07 2.12 -17.70
C LEU A 226 9.33 2.87 -19.01
N GLN A 227 8.40 3.74 -19.43
CA GLN A 227 8.51 4.55 -20.64
C GLN A 227 9.65 5.58 -20.57
N SER A 228 9.99 6.07 -19.37
CA SER A 228 11.12 6.99 -19.18
C SER A 228 12.49 6.30 -19.26
N GLY A 229 12.55 4.98 -19.45
CA GLY A 229 13.78 4.20 -19.47
C GLY A 229 14.39 3.96 -18.08
N LEU A 230 13.59 4.07 -17.00
CA LEU A 230 14.10 3.87 -15.64
C LEU A 230 14.63 2.44 -15.43
N LEU A 231 13.99 1.44 -16.03
CA LEU A 231 14.39 0.04 -15.87
C LEU A 231 15.83 -0.21 -16.37
N ASP A 232 16.17 0.30 -17.55
CA ASP A 232 17.54 0.18 -18.09
C ASP A 232 18.56 0.89 -17.21
N LEU A 233 18.19 2.07 -16.69
CA LEU A 233 19.03 2.84 -15.80
C LEU A 233 19.30 2.10 -14.48
N LEU A 234 18.29 1.45 -13.91
CA LEU A 234 18.42 0.62 -12.71
C LEU A 234 19.32 -0.60 -12.99
N CYS A 235 19.12 -1.30 -14.12
CA CYS A 235 19.95 -2.41 -14.53
C CYS A 235 21.43 -2.00 -14.66
N LEU A 236 21.70 -0.88 -15.35
CA LEU A 236 23.05 -0.34 -15.50
C LEU A 236 23.67 0.04 -14.14
N LYS A 237 22.89 0.69 -13.27
CA LYS A 237 23.36 1.09 -11.95
C LYS A 237 23.75 -0.11 -11.09
N LEU A 238 22.85 -1.09 -11.00
CA LEU A 238 23.04 -2.33 -10.24
C LEU A 238 24.26 -3.12 -10.73
N ARG A 239 24.44 -3.22 -12.05
CA ARG A 239 25.63 -3.82 -12.64
C ARG A 239 26.89 -3.08 -12.18
N ASN A 240 26.91 -1.75 -12.27
CA ASN A 240 28.08 -0.96 -11.86
C ASN A 240 28.43 -1.13 -10.37
N CYS A 241 27.45 -1.32 -9.49
CA CYS A 241 27.66 -1.63 -8.07
C CYS A 241 28.41 -2.95 -7.81
N THR A 242 28.53 -3.83 -8.80
CA THR A 242 29.29 -5.10 -8.67
C THR A 242 30.67 -5.06 -9.34
N THR A 243 31.02 -3.91 -9.91
CA THR A 243 32.32 -3.65 -10.55
C THR A 243 33.17 -2.75 -9.67
N SER A 244 34.42 -2.50 -10.05
CA SER A 244 35.30 -1.55 -9.36
C SER A 244 34.91 -0.06 -9.54
N ALA A 245 33.67 0.23 -9.96
CA ALA A 245 33.19 1.59 -10.21
C ALA A 245 32.96 2.39 -8.92
N TYR A 246 32.69 1.71 -7.80
CA TYR A 246 32.45 2.32 -6.49
C TYR A 246 33.25 1.60 -5.40
N PRO A 247 33.61 2.31 -4.31
CA PRO A 247 34.03 1.67 -3.07
C PRO A 247 33.02 0.60 -2.59
N PRO A 248 33.44 -0.46 -1.88
CA PRO A 248 32.53 -1.54 -1.48
C PRO A 248 31.35 -1.10 -0.59
N ASP A 249 31.55 -0.13 0.29
CA ASP A 249 30.50 0.41 1.17
C ASP A 249 29.46 1.25 0.42
N GLU A 250 29.91 2.08 -0.51
CA GLU A 250 29.06 2.83 -1.44
C GLU A 250 28.29 1.88 -2.36
N SER A 251 28.97 0.85 -2.89
CA SER A 251 28.39 -0.19 -3.75
C SER A 251 27.19 -0.85 -3.08
N VAL A 252 27.37 -1.33 -1.84
CA VAL A 252 26.31 -1.98 -1.06
C VAL A 252 25.16 -1.03 -0.75
N THR A 253 25.46 0.24 -0.45
CA THR A 253 24.44 1.26 -0.16
C THR A 253 23.58 1.58 -1.38
N LEU A 254 24.21 1.80 -2.54
CA LEU A 254 23.53 2.07 -3.81
C LEU A 254 22.78 0.83 -4.30
N MET A 255 23.35 -0.36 -4.14
CA MET A 255 22.74 -1.62 -4.51
C MET A 255 21.40 -1.83 -3.78
N ALA A 256 21.37 -1.63 -2.45
CA ALA A 256 20.14 -1.77 -1.67
C ALA A 256 19.04 -0.79 -2.13
N SER A 257 19.41 0.46 -2.41
CA SER A 257 18.46 1.49 -2.84
C SER A 257 17.93 1.23 -4.25
N ALA A 258 18.82 0.97 -5.22
CA ALA A 258 18.43 0.65 -6.59
C ALA A 258 17.63 -0.66 -6.69
N LEU A 259 17.94 -1.67 -5.87
CA LEU A 259 17.18 -2.92 -5.80
C LEU A 259 15.76 -2.68 -5.24
N THR A 260 15.63 -1.76 -4.28
CA THR A 260 14.32 -1.36 -3.74
C THR A 260 13.46 -0.71 -4.82
N THR A 261 14.02 0.24 -5.58
CA THR A 261 13.33 0.88 -6.71
C THR A 261 13.01 -0.10 -7.81
N LEU A 262 13.92 -1.03 -8.14
CA LEU A 262 13.68 -2.10 -9.10
C LEU A 262 12.49 -2.97 -8.67
N GLY A 263 12.47 -3.37 -7.40
CA GLY A 263 11.37 -4.15 -6.84
C GLY A 263 10.04 -3.40 -6.84
N ALA A 264 10.03 -2.08 -6.57
CA ALA A 264 8.82 -1.26 -6.67
C ALA A 264 8.26 -1.25 -8.10
N LEU A 265 9.15 -1.13 -9.10
CA LEU A 265 8.77 -1.12 -10.52
C LEU A 265 8.27 -2.47 -11.01
N LEU A 266 8.93 -3.57 -10.64
CA LEU A 266 8.66 -4.89 -11.21
C LEU A 266 7.48 -5.62 -10.55
N ARG A 267 7.23 -5.45 -9.25
CA ARG A 267 6.11 -6.12 -8.56
C ARG A 267 4.77 -5.73 -9.17
N ASP A 268 3.87 -6.69 -9.35
CA ASP A 268 2.53 -6.51 -9.93
C ASP A 268 2.53 -5.84 -11.32
N PHE A 269 3.64 -5.91 -12.05
CA PHE A 269 3.76 -5.29 -13.37
C PHE A 269 4.31 -6.25 -14.44
N PRO A 270 3.46 -7.12 -15.02
CA PRO A 270 3.87 -8.14 -15.98
C PRO A 270 4.68 -7.61 -17.16
N SER A 271 4.34 -6.42 -17.68
CA SER A 271 5.05 -5.82 -18.82
C SER A 271 6.51 -5.50 -18.50
N ALA A 272 6.80 -4.93 -17.33
CA ALA A 272 8.17 -4.64 -16.93
C ALA A 272 8.93 -5.93 -16.58
N GLN A 273 8.26 -6.93 -16.01
CA GLN A 273 8.87 -8.25 -15.77
C GLN A 273 9.22 -8.96 -17.08
N LYS A 274 8.36 -8.91 -18.09
CA LYS A 274 8.64 -9.44 -19.43
C LYS A 274 9.89 -8.81 -20.02
N TYR A 275 10.00 -7.48 -19.92
CA TYR A 275 11.20 -6.77 -20.38
C TYR A 275 12.44 -7.20 -19.58
N PHE A 276 12.39 -7.15 -18.25
CA PHE A 276 13.54 -7.41 -17.38
C PHE A 276 14.06 -8.86 -17.48
N PHE A 277 13.17 -9.85 -17.55
CA PHE A 277 13.54 -11.27 -17.61
C PHE A 277 13.68 -11.81 -19.03
N SER A 278 13.56 -10.98 -20.06
CA SER A 278 13.74 -11.43 -21.45
C SER A 278 15.17 -11.95 -21.65
N MET A 279 15.28 -13.11 -22.30
CA MET A 279 16.55 -13.65 -22.80
C MET A 279 16.87 -13.15 -24.22
N ASP A 280 15.92 -12.48 -24.88
CA ASP A 280 16.13 -11.88 -26.19
C ASP A 280 16.95 -10.59 -26.04
N PRO A 281 18.21 -10.54 -26.55
CA PRO A 281 19.04 -9.35 -26.46
C PRO A 281 18.47 -8.14 -27.21
N ALA A 282 17.53 -8.34 -28.14
CA ALA A 282 16.82 -7.24 -28.80
C ALA A 282 15.79 -6.58 -27.88
N VAL A 283 15.29 -7.32 -26.87
CA VAL A 283 14.34 -6.82 -25.87
C VAL A 283 15.09 -6.31 -24.64
N GLN A 284 16.09 -7.04 -24.14
CA GLN A 284 16.90 -6.63 -22.99
C GLN A 284 18.39 -6.69 -23.35
N PRO A 285 18.98 -5.56 -23.79
CA PRO A 285 20.34 -5.56 -24.35
C PRO A 285 21.46 -5.63 -23.31
N LEU A 286 21.18 -5.36 -22.03
CA LEU A 286 22.22 -5.29 -20.99
C LEU A 286 22.62 -6.66 -20.46
N GLN A 287 21.69 -7.32 -19.77
CA GLN A 287 21.87 -8.61 -19.10
C GLN A 287 20.48 -9.14 -18.73
N ALA A 288 20.25 -10.45 -18.87
CA ALA A 288 18.99 -11.06 -18.45
C ALA A 288 18.79 -10.88 -16.94
N GLY A 289 17.54 -10.67 -16.53
CA GLY A 289 17.20 -10.33 -15.14
C GLY A 289 17.77 -11.29 -14.10
N PHE A 290 17.64 -12.61 -14.31
CA PHE A 290 18.19 -13.59 -13.38
C PHE A 290 19.72 -13.57 -13.28
N ASP A 291 20.42 -13.28 -14.38
CA ASP A 291 21.88 -13.18 -14.38
C ASP A 291 22.34 -11.92 -13.61
N LEU A 292 21.61 -10.81 -13.74
CA LEU A 292 21.87 -9.62 -12.95
C LEU A 292 21.64 -9.89 -11.46
N LEU A 293 20.50 -10.49 -11.08
CA LEU A 293 20.19 -10.82 -9.68
C LEU A 293 21.23 -11.80 -9.09
N ALA A 294 21.69 -12.77 -9.87
CA ALA A 294 22.77 -13.68 -9.49
C ALA A 294 24.08 -12.91 -9.24
N THR A 295 24.46 -11.99 -10.14
CA THR A 295 25.66 -11.15 -10.01
C THR A 295 25.61 -10.31 -8.73
N LEU A 296 24.45 -9.74 -8.40
CA LEU A 296 24.24 -8.99 -7.16
C LEU A 296 24.38 -9.88 -5.92
N TYR A 297 23.79 -11.08 -5.95
CA TYR A 297 23.85 -12.04 -4.85
C TYR A 297 25.29 -12.48 -4.55
N ASP A 298 26.05 -12.75 -5.61
CA ASP A 298 27.41 -13.30 -5.55
C ASP A 298 28.49 -12.22 -5.28
N TYR A 299 28.09 -10.95 -5.13
CA TYR A 299 29.01 -9.86 -4.85
C TYR A 299 29.70 -10.05 -3.48
N LYS A 300 31.04 -10.11 -3.50
CA LYS A 300 31.86 -10.36 -2.33
C LYS A 300 32.34 -9.06 -1.70
N VAL A 301 32.24 -9.00 -0.38
CA VAL A 301 32.68 -7.86 0.43
C VAL A 301 33.48 -8.34 1.63
N ASP A 302 34.50 -7.56 1.98
CA ASP A 302 35.34 -7.80 3.14
C ASP A 302 34.87 -6.99 4.35
N GLY A 303 35.14 -7.49 5.56
CA GLY A 303 34.72 -6.86 6.81
C GLY A 303 33.31 -7.23 7.26
N GLU A 304 33.14 -7.40 8.56
CA GLU A 304 31.88 -7.89 9.17
C GLU A 304 30.69 -6.97 8.89
N ILE A 305 30.87 -5.66 9.01
CA ILE A 305 29.80 -4.68 8.78
C ILE A 305 29.26 -4.78 7.35
N LEU A 306 30.14 -4.88 6.35
CA LEU A 306 29.72 -4.98 4.95
C LEU A 306 29.10 -6.33 4.64
N ARG A 307 29.63 -7.43 5.20
CA ARG A 307 29.00 -8.75 5.08
C ARG A 307 27.59 -8.77 5.63
N ASN A 308 27.34 -8.16 6.79
CA ASN A 308 26.00 -8.07 7.38
C ASN A 308 25.04 -7.26 6.49
N LYS A 309 25.50 -6.14 5.92
CA LYS A 309 24.70 -5.39 4.94
C LYS A 309 24.42 -6.21 3.68
N MET A 310 25.41 -6.96 3.18
CA MET A 310 25.23 -7.81 2.01
C MET A 310 24.27 -8.98 2.27
N SER A 311 24.29 -9.57 3.47
CA SER A 311 23.29 -10.57 3.89
C SER A 311 21.87 -10.00 3.84
N ARG A 312 21.65 -8.74 4.25
CA ARG A 312 20.35 -8.08 4.09
C ARG A 312 19.94 -7.93 2.63
N ILE A 313 20.88 -7.57 1.74
CA ILE A 313 20.60 -7.50 0.30
C ILE A 313 20.26 -8.88 -0.27
N ARG A 314 21.00 -9.93 0.11
CA ARG A 314 20.70 -11.31 -0.31
C ARG A 314 19.30 -11.76 0.12
N ILE A 315 18.89 -11.42 1.34
CA ILE A 315 17.52 -11.67 1.82
C ILE A 315 16.50 -10.87 1.00
N GLN A 316 16.78 -9.58 0.72
CA GLN A 316 15.92 -8.74 -0.11
C GLN A 316 15.75 -9.31 -1.54
N LEU A 317 16.80 -9.88 -2.12
CA LEU A 317 16.74 -10.56 -3.42
C LEU A 317 15.80 -11.77 -3.37
N HIS A 318 15.89 -12.60 -2.32
CA HIS A 318 14.99 -13.74 -2.14
C HIS A 318 13.54 -13.33 -1.97
N LEU A 319 13.29 -12.30 -1.15
CA LEU A 319 11.96 -11.73 -0.99
C LEU A 319 11.41 -11.22 -2.32
N PHE A 320 12.22 -10.46 -3.06
CA PHE A 320 11.82 -9.95 -4.36
C PHE A 320 11.42 -11.06 -5.33
N VAL A 321 12.25 -12.09 -5.51
CA VAL A 321 11.92 -13.21 -6.41
C VAL A 321 10.72 -14.02 -5.90
N SER A 322 10.62 -14.21 -4.58
CA SER A 322 9.46 -14.84 -3.93
C SER A 322 8.17 -14.09 -4.21
N ASP A 323 8.17 -12.76 -4.12
CA ASP A 323 7.00 -11.93 -4.41
C ASP A 323 6.55 -12.15 -5.86
N LEU A 324 7.47 -12.16 -6.82
CA LEU A 324 7.14 -12.40 -8.23
C LEU A 324 6.55 -13.80 -8.49
N VAL A 325 7.01 -14.81 -7.74
CA VAL A 325 6.43 -16.16 -7.77
C VAL A 325 5.02 -16.15 -7.18
N LEU A 326 4.83 -15.46 -6.05
CA LEU A 326 3.56 -15.37 -5.34
C LEU A 326 2.51 -14.66 -6.20
N GLU A 327 2.86 -13.55 -6.86
CA GLU A 327 2.01 -12.84 -7.82
C GLU A 327 1.45 -13.77 -8.91
N ARG A 328 2.33 -14.57 -9.53
CA ARG A 328 1.96 -15.55 -10.57
C ARG A 328 1.07 -16.65 -10.02
N THR A 329 1.38 -17.12 -8.81
CA THR A 329 0.62 -18.18 -8.15
C THR A 329 -0.79 -17.68 -7.82
N ASN A 330 -0.91 -16.47 -7.28
CA ASN A 330 -2.19 -15.82 -6.99
C ASN A 330 -3.01 -15.60 -8.26
N ALA A 331 -2.38 -15.14 -9.35
CA ALA A 331 -3.06 -14.98 -10.63
C ALA A 331 -3.62 -16.32 -11.16
N LYS A 332 -2.85 -17.42 -11.06
CA LYS A 332 -3.30 -18.77 -11.45
C LYS A 332 -4.43 -19.28 -10.58
N GLN A 333 -4.35 -19.07 -9.27
CA GLN A 333 -5.41 -19.46 -8.33
C GLN A 333 -6.71 -18.69 -8.61
N GLY A 334 -6.65 -17.36 -8.74
CA GLY A 334 -7.81 -16.54 -9.08
C GLY A 334 -8.41 -16.89 -10.44
N ALA A 335 -7.58 -17.18 -11.46
CA ALA A 335 -8.05 -17.58 -12.78
C ALA A 335 -8.85 -18.91 -12.78
N SER A 336 -8.71 -19.72 -11.73
CA SER A 336 -9.48 -20.95 -11.55
C SER A 336 -10.95 -20.67 -11.17
N LEU A 337 -11.26 -19.46 -10.71
CA LEU A 337 -12.62 -19.01 -10.40
C LEU A 337 -13.31 -18.49 -11.69
N PRO A 338 -14.54 -18.95 -12.02
CA PRO A 338 -15.20 -18.61 -13.28
C PRO A 338 -15.38 -17.11 -13.53
N SER A 339 -15.66 -16.34 -12.47
CA SER A 339 -15.97 -14.90 -12.50
C SER A 339 -14.75 -13.99 -12.63
N GLU A 340 -13.53 -14.50 -12.50
CA GLU A 340 -12.34 -13.67 -12.33
C GLU A 340 -11.60 -13.41 -13.65
N GLN A 341 -12.23 -12.63 -14.52
CA GLN A 341 -11.69 -12.32 -15.85
C GLN A 341 -10.35 -11.55 -15.80
N ASN A 342 -10.14 -10.73 -14.76
CA ASN A 342 -8.88 -10.02 -14.55
C ASN A 342 -7.73 -10.99 -14.30
N SER A 343 -7.92 -12.00 -13.45
CA SER A 343 -6.89 -13.00 -13.14
C SER A 343 -6.55 -13.87 -14.36
N LYS A 344 -7.53 -14.19 -15.22
CA LYS A 344 -7.28 -14.83 -16.51
C LYS A 344 -6.40 -13.97 -17.43
N ARG A 345 -6.63 -12.65 -17.46
CA ARG A 345 -5.79 -11.70 -18.21
C ARG A 345 -4.37 -11.64 -17.64
N LEU A 346 -4.22 -11.59 -16.32
CA LEU A 346 -2.90 -11.59 -15.66
C LEU A 346 -2.12 -12.87 -15.95
N VAL A 347 -2.76 -14.04 -15.89
CA VAL A 347 -2.13 -15.32 -16.26
C VAL A 347 -1.59 -15.27 -17.68
N LYS A 348 -2.38 -14.74 -18.63
CA LYS A 348 -1.92 -14.57 -20.02
C LYS A 348 -0.69 -13.67 -20.10
N LEU A 349 -0.71 -12.52 -19.43
CA LEU A 349 0.43 -11.58 -19.44
C LEU A 349 1.69 -12.20 -18.82
N TYR A 350 1.57 -12.88 -17.67
CA TYR A 350 2.72 -13.54 -17.04
C TYR A 350 3.26 -14.71 -17.85
N SER A 351 2.42 -15.38 -18.65
CA SER A 351 2.85 -16.49 -19.53
C SER A 351 3.74 -16.05 -20.71
N GLU A 352 3.83 -14.75 -20.98
CA GLU A 352 4.73 -14.20 -22.01
C GLU A 352 6.21 -14.22 -21.60
N THR A 353 6.49 -14.62 -20.35
CA THR A 353 7.84 -14.77 -19.79
C THR A 353 8.02 -16.21 -19.33
N GLU A 354 9.09 -16.88 -19.73
CA GLU A 354 9.42 -18.25 -19.28
C GLU A 354 9.98 -18.29 -17.84
N PHE A 355 9.39 -17.51 -16.93
CA PHE A 355 9.93 -17.16 -15.62
C PHE A 355 10.21 -18.39 -14.75
N GLU A 356 9.25 -19.31 -14.61
CA GLU A 356 9.40 -20.50 -13.76
C GLU A 356 10.53 -21.42 -14.24
N SER A 357 10.64 -21.61 -15.55
CA SER A 357 11.71 -22.44 -16.14
C SER A 357 13.08 -21.76 -16.03
N ALA A 358 13.12 -20.43 -16.13
CA ALA A 358 14.34 -19.65 -15.97
C ALA A 358 14.78 -19.62 -14.49
N LEU A 359 13.84 -19.50 -13.55
CA LEU A 359 14.10 -19.58 -12.11
C LEU A 359 14.74 -20.91 -11.72
N ALA A 360 14.17 -22.03 -12.20
CA ALA A 360 14.70 -23.36 -11.92
C ALA A 360 16.13 -23.57 -12.46
N ARG A 361 16.46 -22.95 -13.60
CA ARG A 361 17.77 -23.08 -14.26
C ARG A 361 18.81 -22.06 -13.84
N SER A 362 18.43 -20.97 -13.16
CA SER A 362 19.35 -19.88 -12.80
C SER A 362 20.22 -20.15 -11.57
N GLY A 363 20.11 -21.33 -10.96
CA GLY A 363 20.81 -21.66 -9.71
C GLY A 363 20.25 -20.91 -8.49
N TRP A 364 19.00 -20.43 -8.56
CA TRP A 364 18.39 -19.68 -7.46
C TRP A 364 18.17 -20.54 -6.21
N CYS A 365 17.92 -21.83 -6.39
CA CYS A 365 17.79 -22.79 -5.29
C CYS A 365 19.06 -22.89 -4.44
N ASP A 366 20.24 -22.98 -5.07
CA ASP A 366 21.50 -23.04 -4.34
C ASP A 366 21.74 -21.75 -3.53
N ARG A 367 21.36 -20.59 -4.09
CA ARG A 367 21.42 -19.28 -3.40
C ARG A 367 20.43 -19.19 -2.25
N LEU A 368 19.22 -19.74 -2.39
CA LEU A 368 18.25 -19.81 -1.31
C LEU A 368 18.82 -20.61 -0.13
N TYR A 369 19.35 -21.80 -0.41
CA TYR A 369 19.93 -22.67 0.61
C TYR A 369 21.19 -22.07 1.25
N HIS A 370 22.05 -21.43 0.46
CA HIS A 370 23.18 -20.69 0.98
C HIS A 370 22.73 -19.59 1.96
N SER A 371 21.69 -18.81 1.62
CA SER A 371 21.19 -17.76 2.53
C SER A 371 20.53 -18.33 3.79
N LEU A 372 19.80 -19.45 3.70
CA LEU A 372 19.27 -20.14 4.88
C LEU A 372 20.38 -20.61 5.83
N LEU A 373 21.52 -21.05 5.30
CA LEU A 373 22.63 -21.53 6.12
C LEU A 373 23.52 -20.40 6.65
N HIS A 374 23.75 -19.35 5.86
CA HIS A 374 24.80 -18.36 6.11
C HIS A 374 24.32 -16.93 6.34
N ASP A 375 23.15 -16.53 5.83
CA ASP A 375 22.59 -15.18 6.04
C ASP A 375 21.54 -15.15 7.16
N MET A 376 20.95 -16.30 7.49
CA MET A 376 19.99 -16.43 8.57
C MET A 376 20.67 -16.33 9.94
N PRO A 377 20.24 -15.41 10.83
CA PRO A 377 20.76 -15.31 12.19
C PRO A 377 20.58 -16.61 12.99
N ARG A 378 21.66 -17.09 13.62
CA ARG A 378 21.68 -18.31 14.46
C ARG A 378 21.58 -17.98 15.94
N GLY A 379 20.80 -18.78 16.67
CA GLY A 379 20.53 -18.57 18.08
C GLY A 379 19.79 -17.26 18.37
N VAL A 380 19.39 -17.06 19.62
CA VAL A 380 18.86 -15.78 20.10
C VAL A 380 19.75 -15.33 21.23
N SER A 381 20.32 -14.12 21.08
CA SER A 381 20.96 -13.47 22.22
C SER A 381 19.92 -13.33 23.32
N ALA A 382 20.22 -13.82 24.52
CA ALA A 382 19.34 -13.73 25.69
C ALA A 382 19.00 -12.27 26.08
N ASP A 383 19.66 -11.28 25.47
CA ASP A 383 19.23 -9.90 25.52
C ASP A 383 18.04 -9.66 24.59
N ARG A 384 16.90 -9.27 25.20
CA ARG A 384 15.64 -8.83 24.56
C ARG A 384 15.80 -7.63 23.60
N VAL A 385 17.01 -7.25 23.22
CA VAL A 385 17.36 -5.97 22.61
C VAL A 385 17.26 -5.97 21.08
N SER A 386 16.95 -7.08 20.40
CA SER A 386 16.53 -6.94 18.99
C SER A 386 15.79 -8.16 18.41
N THR A 387 14.50 -8.28 18.74
CA THR A 387 13.59 -9.20 18.02
C THR A 387 13.61 -8.96 16.51
N VAL A 388 13.73 -7.70 16.08
CA VAL A 388 13.77 -7.30 14.67
C VAL A 388 15.05 -7.78 13.95
N SER A 389 16.23 -7.65 14.55
CA SER A 389 17.49 -8.03 13.87
C SER A 389 17.70 -9.55 13.77
N THR A 390 17.05 -10.33 14.65
CA THR A 390 17.21 -11.78 14.67
C THR A 390 16.03 -12.49 14.02
N HIS A 391 14.80 -12.18 14.45
CA HIS A 391 13.62 -12.90 13.96
C HIS A 391 13.09 -12.36 12.64
N GLY A 392 13.26 -11.07 12.34
CA GLY A 392 12.87 -10.47 11.05
C GLY A 392 13.52 -11.19 9.85
N PRO A 393 14.87 -11.25 9.78
CA PRO A 393 15.56 -12.00 8.73
C PRO A 393 15.15 -13.47 8.62
N ARG A 394 14.86 -14.14 9.75
CA ARG A 394 14.39 -15.52 9.77
C ARG A 394 13.01 -15.64 9.14
N GLN A 395 12.06 -14.79 9.54
CA GLN A 395 10.71 -14.76 8.98
C GLN A 395 10.75 -14.52 7.47
N GLU A 396 11.54 -13.54 7.03
CA GLU A 396 11.71 -13.19 5.62
C GLU A 396 12.23 -14.37 4.79
N LEU A 397 13.31 -15.02 5.23
CA LEU A 397 13.89 -16.17 4.51
C LEU A 397 12.97 -17.39 4.52
N LEU A 398 12.32 -17.69 5.65
CA LEU A 398 11.37 -18.81 5.74
C LEU A 398 10.15 -18.57 4.84
N SER A 399 9.62 -17.35 4.82
CA SER A 399 8.53 -16.95 3.93
C SER A 399 8.93 -17.09 2.46
N ALA A 400 10.11 -16.60 2.08
CA ALA A 400 10.62 -16.79 0.72
C ALA A 400 10.79 -18.28 0.37
N THR A 401 11.22 -19.10 1.33
CA THR A 401 11.39 -20.55 1.14
C THR A 401 10.08 -21.25 0.82
N LEU A 402 8.95 -20.85 1.40
CA LEU A 402 7.63 -21.44 1.09
C LEU A 402 7.28 -21.35 -0.41
N HIS A 403 7.65 -20.24 -1.04
CA HIS A 403 7.33 -19.98 -2.45
C HIS A 403 8.42 -20.46 -3.41
N LEU A 404 9.69 -20.41 -3.00
CA LEU A 404 10.82 -20.73 -3.88
C LEU A 404 11.22 -22.21 -3.86
N HIS A 405 11.13 -22.88 -2.70
CA HIS A 405 11.50 -24.30 -2.59
C HIS A 405 10.74 -25.25 -3.54
N PRO A 406 9.46 -25.03 -3.89
CA PRO A 406 8.77 -25.86 -4.88
C PRO A 406 9.45 -25.94 -6.26
N PHE A 407 10.36 -25.01 -6.58
CA PHE A 407 11.14 -25.01 -7.81
C PHE A 407 12.50 -25.72 -7.68
N CYS A 408 12.77 -26.32 -6.51
CA CYS A 408 14.08 -26.85 -6.15
C CYS A 408 14.11 -28.37 -6.05
N ASP A 409 15.03 -28.98 -6.79
CA ASP A 409 15.12 -30.44 -6.91
C ASP A 409 16.09 -31.10 -5.93
N LYS A 410 17.13 -30.38 -5.48
CA LYS A 410 18.21 -30.89 -4.62
C LYS A 410 18.19 -30.17 -3.27
N VAL A 411 18.36 -30.89 -2.18
CA VAL A 411 18.27 -30.35 -0.83
C VAL A 411 19.50 -30.80 -0.05
N GLN A 412 20.11 -29.87 0.69
CA GLN A 412 21.26 -30.13 1.54
C GLN A 412 20.81 -30.71 2.90
N PRO A 413 21.43 -31.78 3.41
CA PRO A 413 21.10 -32.39 4.70
C PRO A 413 21.10 -31.41 5.89
N GLU A 414 21.98 -30.41 5.85
CA GLU A 414 22.18 -29.41 6.90
C GLU A 414 20.95 -28.53 7.14
N LEU A 415 20.07 -28.40 6.13
CA LEU A 415 18.82 -27.65 6.24
C LEU A 415 17.80 -28.34 7.14
N TYR A 416 17.80 -29.68 7.19
CA TYR A 416 16.91 -30.43 8.08
C TYR A 416 17.24 -30.15 9.54
N SER A 417 18.52 -30.18 9.90
CA SER A 417 18.97 -29.81 11.25
C SER A 417 18.61 -28.37 11.59
N LEU A 418 18.83 -27.43 10.66
CA LEU A 418 18.45 -26.02 10.85
C LEU A 418 16.97 -25.87 11.19
N PHE A 419 16.07 -26.49 10.42
CA PHE A 419 14.62 -26.34 10.68
C PHE A 419 14.17 -27.03 11.96
N GLN A 420 14.78 -28.16 12.33
CA GLN A 420 14.52 -28.81 13.62
C GLN A 420 14.96 -27.94 14.80
N GLU A 421 16.15 -27.33 14.70
CA GLU A 421 16.65 -26.38 15.71
C GLU A 421 15.70 -25.19 15.86
N LEU A 422 15.28 -24.57 14.75
CA LEU A 422 14.35 -23.44 14.78
C LEU A 422 12.97 -23.82 15.36
N GLU A 423 12.45 -25.00 15.02
CA GLU A 423 11.16 -25.48 15.53
C GLU A 423 11.22 -25.67 17.05
N GLN A 424 12.29 -26.30 17.55
CA GLN A 424 12.54 -26.45 18.98
C GLN A 424 12.69 -25.10 19.68
N GLU A 425 13.40 -24.17 19.05
CA GLU A 425 13.63 -22.82 19.58
C GLU A 425 12.31 -22.06 19.77
N TYR A 426 11.49 -21.96 18.71
CA TYR A 426 10.21 -21.24 18.79
C TYR A 426 9.17 -21.96 19.67
N ALA A 427 9.19 -23.29 19.72
CA ALA A 427 8.36 -24.04 20.67
C ALA A 427 8.77 -23.77 22.13
N ALA A 428 10.07 -23.66 22.41
CA ALA A 428 10.57 -23.29 23.73
C ALA A 428 10.17 -21.86 24.11
N TYR A 429 10.20 -20.91 23.16
CA TYR A 429 9.72 -19.54 23.39
C TYR A 429 8.25 -19.48 23.77
N LEU A 430 7.38 -20.23 23.09
CA LEU A 430 5.94 -20.30 23.40
C LEU A 430 5.65 -21.00 24.73
N ALA A 431 6.54 -21.90 25.19
CA ALA A 431 6.39 -22.57 26.47
C ALA A 431 6.68 -21.64 27.67
N LEU A 432 7.32 -20.48 27.45
CA LEU A 432 7.55 -19.50 28.50
C LEU A 432 6.22 -18.85 28.93
N PRO A 433 5.95 -18.70 30.24
CA PRO A 433 4.71 -18.12 30.73
C PRO A 433 4.40 -16.72 30.17
N GLU A 434 5.43 -15.92 29.91
CA GLU A 434 5.33 -14.57 29.36
C GLU A 434 4.84 -14.53 27.90
N ASN A 435 5.02 -15.62 27.16
CA ASN A 435 4.77 -15.70 25.71
C ASN A 435 3.66 -16.68 25.35
N LYS A 436 2.93 -17.21 26.34
CA LYS A 436 1.97 -18.30 26.16
C LYS A 436 0.86 -17.98 25.13
N ASP A 437 0.55 -16.70 24.96
CA ASP A 437 -0.43 -16.17 24.01
C ASP A 437 0.20 -15.21 22.97
N ASP A 438 1.53 -15.27 22.79
CA ASP A 438 2.24 -14.42 21.84
C ASP A 438 2.02 -14.94 20.40
N LEU A 439 1.21 -14.20 19.64
CA LEU A 439 0.89 -14.50 18.25
C LEU A 439 2.12 -14.51 17.35
N PHE A 440 3.12 -13.68 17.63
CA PHE A 440 4.33 -13.62 16.80
C PHE A 440 5.12 -14.93 16.88
N PHE A 441 5.38 -15.44 18.08
CA PHE A 441 6.10 -16.71 18.22
C PHE A 441 5.28 -17.90 17.72
N GLN A 442 3.94 -17.82 17.82
CA GLN A 442 3.04 -18.83 17.26
C GLN A 442 3.11 -18.85 15.74
N ASP A 443 3.10 -17.68 15.09
CA ASP A 443 3.22 -17.54 13.65
C ASP A 443 4.61 -17.99 13.15
N MET A 444 5.68 -17.65 13.88
CA MET A 444 7.02 -18.13 13.58
C MET A 444 7.14 -19.65 13.67
N LEU A 445 6.58 -20.28 14.70
CA LEU A 445 6.56 -21.73 14.81
C LEU A 445 5.77 -22.35 13.65
N ASN A 446 4.60 -21.82 13.33
CA ASN A 446 3.77 -22.28 12.21
C ASN A 446 4.52 -22.17 10.87
N LEU A 447 5.25 -21.07 10.68
CA LEU A 447 6.06 -20.83 9.49
C LEU A 447 7.20 -21.85 9.36
N VAL A 448 7.96 -22.09 10.44
CA VAL A 448 9.03 -23.11 10.45
C VAL A 448 8.47 -24.51 10.17
N VAL A 449 7.37 -24.89 10.82
CA VAL A 449 6.70 -26.18 10.59
C VAL A 449 6.21 -26.29 9.15
N GLY A 450 5.66 -25.20 8.59
CA GLY A 450 5.24 -25.12 7.19
C GLY A 450 6.39 -25.38 6.23
N VAL A 451 7.53 -24.71 6.44
CA VAL A 451 8.75 -24.90 5.65
C VAL A 451 9.26 -26.34 5.80
N ARG A 452 9.43 -26.87 7.02
CA ARG A 452 9.93 -28.23 7.22
C ARG A 452 9.11 -29.29 6.49
N LYS A 453 7.78 -29.17 6.50
CA LYS A 453 6.89 -30.10 5.77
C LYS A 453 7.17 -30.15 4.26
N LEU A 454 7.64 -29.06 3.65
CA LEU A 454 8.04 -29.06 2.24
C LEU A 454 9.28 -29.94 2.02
N PHE A 455 10.24 -29.87 2.93
CA PHE A 455 11.49 -30.63 2.87
C PHE A 455 11.28 -32.12 3.15
N ASP A 456 10.35 -32.47 4.04
CA ASP A 456 9.96 -33.86 4.32
C ASP A 456 9.31 -34.53 3.09
N LYS A 457 8.44 -33.81 2.37
CA LYS A 457 7.82 -34.29 1.12
C LYS A 457 8.85 -34.53 0.01
N SER A 458 9.80 -33.60 -0.15
CA SER A 458 10.89 -33.75 -1.12
C SER A 458 11.78 -34.95 -0.79
N HIS A 459 12.08 -35.20 0.49
CA HIS A 459 12.85 -36.35 0.93
C HIS A 459 12.13 -37.69 0.71
N ALA A 460 10.83 -37.76 1.03
CA ALA A 460 10.01 -38.95 0.81
C ALA A 460 9.89 -39.31 -0.68
N SER A 461 9.74 -38.30 -1.55
CA SER A 461 9.66 -38.51 -3.01
C SER A 461 10.98 -39.05 -3.59
N ARG A 462 12.13 -38.65 -3.04
CA ARG A 462 13.43 -39.19 -3.46
C ARG A 462 13.67 -40.62 -2.99
N ARG A 463 13.35 -40.96 -1.73
CA ARG A 463 13.46 -42.36 -1.27
C ARG A 463 12.63 -43.32 -2.13
N ALA A 464 11.43 -42.90 -2.53
CA ALA A 464 10.58 -43.70 -3.42
C ALA A 464 11.16 -43.86 -4.83
N ALA A 465 11.96 -42.90 -5.32
CA ALA A 465 12.62 -42.96 -6.62
C ALA A 465 13.93 -43.76 -6.59
N ASP A 466 14.65 -43.78 -5.46
CA ASP A 466 15.87 -44.58 -5.26
C ASP A 466 15.57 -46.06 -4.93
N GLU A 467 14.34 -46.38 -4.52
CA GLU A 467 13.83 -47.75 -4.29
C GLU A 467 13.21 -48.41 -5.54
N LEU A 468 13.18 -47.71 -6.68
CA LEU A 468 12.75 -48.18 -8.01
C LEU A 468 13.96 -48.36 -8.93
#